data_AF-A0A8J7KH87-F1
#
_entry.id   AF-A0A8J7KH87-F1
#
_cell.length_a   1.000
_cell.length_b   1.000
_cell.length_c   1.000
_cell.angle_alpha   90.00
_cell.angle_beta   90.00
_cell.angle_gamma   90.00
#
_symmetry.space_group_name_H-M   'P 1'
#
loop_
_entity.id
_entity.type
_entity.pdbx_description
1 polymer ?
#
loop_
_entity_poly.entity_id
_entity_poly.type
_entity_poly.pdbx_seq_one_letter_code
_entity_poly.pdbx_strand_id
1 'polypeptide(L)'
;MYFILFLVCAALTIIGSLFRLNNLKEIKQPQGNFIGQISLDFEEIIVRTSVKEQIKIRDIKNIDINIRSIKGQYDGYSTSKFYYENGLSNGTENFIIMVLNNGIIKKYQFEYIPEISFLLNQKLIEHYYKIGIMDYLNCVDILGLDKREDWEKFKKLRT
;
A
#
# COMPACT_ATOMS: atom_id res chain seq x y z
N MET A 1 9.86 44.85 29.69
CA MET A 1 8.98 44.66 28.52
C MET A 1 9.49 43.54 27.60
N TYR A 2 10.72 43.61 27.08
CA TYR A 2 11.29 42.58 26.17
C TYR A 2 11.41 41.17 26.79
N PHE A 3 11.72 41.07 28.08
CA PHE A 3 11.81 39.78 28.77
C PHE A 3 10.48 39.02 28.83
N ILE A 4 9.37 39.74 29.04
CA ILE A 4 8.02 39.17 29.05
C ILE A 4 7.66 38.70 27.63
N LEU A 5 7.97 39.50 26.61
CA LEU A 5 7.76 39.12 25.21
C LEU A 5 8.53 37.85 24.83
N PHE A 6 9.79 37.75 25.26
CA PHE A 6 10.61 36.56 25.05
C PHE A 6 10.02 35.31 25.71
N LEU A 7 9.54 35.42 26.96
CA LEU A 7 8.88 34.31 27.65
C LEU A 7 7.59 33.87 26.96
N VAL A 8 6.79 34.82 26.44
CA VAL A 8 5.58 34.50 25.68
C VAL A 8 5.93 33.79 24.37
N CYS A 9 6.93 34.27 23.63
CA CYS A 9 7.40 33.59 22.41
C CYS A 9 7.94 32.18 22.69
N ALA A 10 8.71 32.01 23.77
CA ALA A 10 9.23 30.71 24.17
C ALA A 10 8.12 29.74 24.62
N ALA A 11 7.10 30.23 25.32
CA ALA A 11 5.94 29.43 25.69
C ALA A 11 5.15 28.97 24.46
N LEU A 12 4.94 29.86 23.47
CA LEU A 12 4.24 29.52 22.23
C LEU A 12 5.01 28.50 21.39
N THR A 13 6.34 28.57 21.32
CA THR A 13 7.14 27.56 20.61
C THR A 13 7.11 26.21 21.31
N ILE A 14 7.20 26.17 22.65
CA ILE A 14 7.10 24.91 23.42
C ILE A 14 5.72 24.28 23.23
N ILE A 15 4.64 25.07 23.32
CA ILE A 15 3.27 24.60 23.09
C ILE A 15 3.13 24.05 21.67
N GLY A 16 3.62 24.77 20.66
CA GLY A 16 3.61 24.30 19.26
C GLY A 16 4.38 22.99 19.05
N SER A 17 5.53 22.83 19.72
CA SER A 17 6.32 21.59 19.69
C SER A 17 5.60 20.43 20.37
N LEU A 18 4.93 20.66 21.52
CA LEU A 18 4.15 19.65 22.21
C LEU A 18 2.93 19.18 21.40
N PHE A 19 2.21 20.11 20.75
CA PHE A 19 1.12 19.76 19.83
C PHE A 19 1.63 18.92 18.66
N ARG A 20 2.78 19.29 18.07
CA ARG A 20 3.40 18.50 16.99
C ARG A 20 3.73 17.09 17.45
N LEU A 21 4.33 16.92 18.63
CA LEU A 21 4.68 15.59 19.17
C LEU A 21 3.46 14.70 19.44
N ASN A 22 2.32 15.28 19.83
CA ASN A 22 1.09 14.52 20.03
C ASN A 22 0.46 14.07 18.71
N ASN A 23 0.44 14.92 17.68
CA ASN A 23 -0.12 14.57 16.37
C ASN A 23 0.71 13.54 15.58
N LEU A 24 2.00 13.36 15.92
CA LEU A 24 2.83 12.30 15.32
C LEU A 24 2.34 10.88 15.65
N LYS A 25 1.60 10.72 16.75
CA LYS A 25 1.13 9.40 17.23
C LYS A 25 -0.22 8.99 16.65
N GLU A 26 -0.94 9.93 16.06
CA GLU A 26 -2.26 9.63 15.53
C GLU A 26 -2.15 9.05 14.12
N ILE A 27 -3.07 8.13 13.80
CA ILE A 27 -3.21 7.55 12.44
C ILE A 27 -4.09 8.50 11.63
N LYS A 28 -3.73 8.78 10.37
CA LYS A 28 -4.58 9.54 9.44
C LYS A 28 -5.96 8.90 9.41
N GLN A 29 -7.02 9.71 9.46
CA GLN A 29 -8.36 9.17 9.28
C GLN A 29 -8.42 8.48 7.89
N PRO A 30 -9.08 7.32 7.77
CA PRO A 30 -9.29 6.69 6.46
C PRO A 30 -10.07 7.66 5.56
N GLN A 31 -9.41 8.20 4.53
CA GLN A 31 -10.06 9.01 3.51
C GLN A 31 -10.48 8.07 2.38
N GLY A 32 -11.74 7.65 2.37
CA GLY A 32 -12.31 6.77 1.36
C GLY A 32 -13.28 5.73 1.96
N ASN A 33 -14.01 5.04 1.09
CA ASN A 33 -14.80 3.88 1.48
C ASN A 33 -13.86 2.70 1.67
N PHE A 34 -13.93 1.98 2.80
CA PHE A 34 -13.22 0.72 2.98
C PHE A 34 -13.81 -0.32 2.01
N ILE A 35 -13.12 -0.59 0.90
CA ILE A 35 -13.60 -1.53 -0.13
C ILE A 35 -12.93 -2.90 0.05
N GLY A 36 -13.10 -3.47 1.24
CA GLY A 36 -13.07 -4.93 1.38
C GLY A 36 -11.72 -5.64 1.55
N GLN A 37 -11.81 -6.95 1.74
CA GLN A 37 -10.67 -7.87 1.87
C GLN A 37 -10.38 -8.55 0.52
N ILE A 38 -9.11 -8.58 0.12
CA ILE A 38 -8.67 -9.29 -1.09
C ILE A 38 -7.89 -10.52 -0.66
N SER A 39 -8.22 -11.67 -1.24
CA SER A 39 -7.48 -12.92 -1.07
C SER A 39 -7.04 -13.41 -2.44
N LEU A 40 -5.75 -13.72 -2.55
CA LEU A 40 -5.13 -14.17 -3.79
C LEU A 40 -4.76 -15.65 -3.62
N ASP A 41 -5.06 -16.45 -4.64
CA ASP A 41 -4.79 -17.88 -4.68
C ASP A 41 -4.40 -18.31 -6.11
N PHE A 42 -3.80 -19.49 -6.26
CA PHE A 42 -3.29 -20.00 -7.54
C PHE A 42 -4.39 -20.14 -8.61
N GLU A 43 -5.63 -20.39 -8.19
CA GLU A 43 -6.75 -20.63 -9.11
C GLU A 43 -7.73 -19.45 -9.19
N GLU A 44 -7.78 -18.61 -8.15
CA GLU A 44 -8.76 -17.53 -8.07
C GLU A 44 -8.32 -16.36 -7.19
N ILE A 45 -8.98 -15.23 -7.43
CA ILE A 45 -8.91 -14.02 -6.62
C ILE A 45 -10.30 -13.77 -6.05
N ILE A 46 -10.37 -13.70 -4.72
CA ILE A 46 -11.60 -13.41 -3.98
C ILE A 46 -11.54 -11.97 -3.51
N VAL A 47 -12.53 -11.17 -3.88
CA VAL A 47 -12.70 -9.80 -3.41
C VAL A 47 -13.97 -9.74 -2.56
N ARG A 48 -13.82 -9.40 -1.28
CA ARG A 48 -14.93 -9.27 -0.33
C ARG A 48 -15.21 -7.81 -0.07
N THR A 49 -16.08 -7.21 -0.87
CA THR A 49 -16.56 -5.83 -0.68
C THR A 49 -17.93 -5.85 0.02
N SER A 50 -18.91 -5.06 -0.43
CA SER A 50 -20.33 -5.29 -0.11
C SER A 50 -20.87 -6.60 -0.72
N VAL A 51 -20.24 -7.05 -1.81
CA VAL A 51 -20.55 -8.33 -2.47
C VAL A 51 -19.27 -9.15 -2.55
N LYS A 52 -19.38 -10.46 -2.31
CA LYS A 52 -18.29 -11.42 -2.57
C LYS A 52 -18.18 -11.64 -4.06
N GLU A 53 -17.06 -11.29 -4.63
CA GLU A 53 -16.70 -11.57 -6.01
C GLU A 53 -15.58 -12.61 -6.04
N GLN A 54 -15.68 -13.56 -6.97
CA GLN A 54 -14.70 -14.63 -7.20
C GLN A 54 -14.32 -14.60 -8.67
N ILE A 55 -13.05 -14.30 -8.93
CA ILE A 55 -12.50 -14.13 -10.28
C ILE A 55 -11.50 -15.26 -10.51
N LYS A 56 -11.73 -16.11 -11.50
CA LYS A 56 -10.79 -17.21 -11.81
C LYS A 56 -9.56 -16.67 -12.52
N ILE A 57 -8.38 -17.18 -12.16
CA ILE A 57 -7.10 -16.78 -12.74
C ILE A 57 -7.08 -16.93 -14.27
N ARG A 58 -7.69 -18.00 -14.79
CA ARG A 58 -7.82 -18.24 -16.24
C ARG A 58 -8.58 -17.15 -16.99
N ASP A 59 -9.42 -16.37 -16.31
CA ASP A 59 -10.24 -15.31 -16.90
C ASP A 59 -9.50 -13.95 -16.88
N ILE A 60 -8.31 -13.90 -16.27
CA ILE A 60 -7.49 -12.71 -16.11
C ILE A 60 -6.40 -12.68 -17.19
N LYS A 61 -6.31 -11.54 -17.88
CA LYS A 61 -5.26 -11.23 -18.85
C LYS A 61 -4.03 -10.61 -18.18
N ASN A 62 -4.24 -9.69 -17.24
CA ASN A 62 -3.16 -8.98 -16.55
C ASN A 62 -3.57 -8.57 -15.13
N ILE A 63 -2.60 -8.58 -14.21
CA ILE A 63 -2.69 -8.15 -12.82
C ILE A 63 -1.58 -7.13 -12.57
N ASP A 64 -1.95 -6.00 -11.98
CA ASP A 64 -1.04 -4.99 -11.47
C ASP A 64 -1.40 -4.72 -10.01
N ILE A 65 -0.47 -4.95 -9.09
CA ILE A 65 -0.63 -4.62 -7.67
C ILE A 65 0.29 -3.46 -7.33
N ASN A 66 -0.27 -2.45 -6.69
CA ASN A 66 0.45 -1.27 -6.26
C ASN A 66 0.32 -1.11 -4.74
N ILE A 67 1.46 -1.20 -4.06
CA ILE A 67 1.55 -1.05 -2.60
C ILE A 67 2.29 0.27 -2.32
N ARG A 68 1.55 1.32 -1.95
CA ARG A 68 2.09 2.66 -1.64
C ARG A 68 2.13 2.97 -0.16
N SER A 69 1.25 2.34 0.61
CA SER A 69 1.01 2.77 1.97
C SER A 69 0.80 1.57 2.88
N ILE A 70 1.59 1.52 3.95
CA ILE A 70 1.45 0.49 4.97
C ILE A 70 0.76 1.12 6.19
N LYS A 71 -0.24 0.44 6.76
CA LYS A 71 -0.91 0.95 7.97
C LYS A 71 0.11 1.15 9.09
N GLY A 72 0.11 2.33 9.71
CA GLY A 72 1.02 2.67 10.80
C GLY A 72 2.43 3.06 10.35
N GLN A 73 2.71 3.09 9.04
CA GLN A 73 3.97 3.62 8.53
C GLN A 73 3.98 5.14 8.61
N TYR A 74 5.09 5.71 9.07
CA TYR A 74 5.27 7.17 9.09
C TYR A 74 5.38 7.71 7.66
N ASP A 75 4.44 8.57 7.28
CA ASP A 75 4.42 9.24 5.99
C ASP A 75 5.21 10.56 6.11
N GLY A 76 6.53 10.45 5.95
CA GLY A 76 7.45 11.58 6.04
C GLY A 76 7.35 12.59 4.89
N TYR A 77 6.52 12.34 3.87
CA TYR A 77 6.43 13.14 2.64
C TYR A 77 5.25 14.12 2.61
N SER A 78 4.55 14.35 3.73
CA SER A 78 3.54 15.42 3.83
C SER A 78 4.16 16.82 4.01
N THR A 79 5.20 17.16 3.24
CA THR A 79 5.78 18.52 3.25
C THR A 79 4.98 19.52 2.40
N SER A 80 3.94 19.07 1.67
CA SER A 80 3.20 19.90 0.72
C SER A 80 1.73 20.17 1.08
N LYS A 81 1.22 19.69 2.23
CA LYS A 81 -0.12 20.07 2.72
C LYS A 81 -0.02 20.76 4.08
N PHE A 82 -0.48 22.00 4.09
CA PHE A 82 -0.47 22.99 5.17
C PHE A 82 -1.28 22.63 6.44
N TYR A 83 -1.30 21.37 6.89
CA TYR A 83 -2.15 20.99 8.01
C TYR A 83 -1.42 20.13 9.03
N TYR A 84 -1.81 20.36 10.28
CA TYR A 84 -1.54 19.59 11.49
C TYR A 84 -2.05 18.13 11.39
N GLU A 85 -1.94 17.52 10.22
CA GLU A 85 -2.45 16.18 9.93
C GLU A 85 -1.47 15.11 10.43
N ASN A 86 -2.09 14.02 10.86
CA ASN A 86 -1.50 12.85 11.49
C ASN A 86 -0.35 12.25 10.67
N GLY A 87 0.72 11.86 11.37
CA GLY A 87 1.97 11.39 10.74
C GLY A 87 1.96 9.95 10.24
N LEU A 88 0.99 9.13 10.65
CA LEU A 88 0.95 7.70 10.34
C LEU A 88 -0.09 7.39 9.25
N SER A 89 0.33 6.67 8.22
CA SER A 89 -0.53 6.17 7.14
C SER A 89 -1.63 5.25 7.66
N ASN A 90 -2.82 5.36 7.06
CA ASN A 90 -3.94 4.46 7.29
C ASN A 90 -3.87 3.17 6.44
N GLY A 91 -2.86 3.03 5.58
CA GLY A 91 -2.63 1.84 4.76
C GLY A 91 -3.64 1.66 3.62
N THR A 92 -4.36 2.70 3.20
CA THR A 92 -5.46 2.59 2.21
C THR A 92 -5.07 2.96 0.78
N GLU A 93 -3.89 3.50 0.51
CA GLU A 93 -3.47 3.93 -0.85
C GLU A 93 -2.97 2.77 -1.73
N ASN A 94 -3.35 1.53 -1.40
CA ASN A 94 -2.98 0.34 -2.16
C ASN A 94 -4.12 -0.07 -3.08
N PHE A 95 -3.78 -0.58 -4.27
CA PHE A 95 -4.77 -1.05 -5.21
C PHE A 95 -4.28 -2.24 -6.02
N ILE A 96 -5.22 -3.07 -6.44
CA ILE A 96 -5.02 -4.11 -7.46
C ILE A 96 -5.88 -3.76 -8.67
N ILE A 97 -5.28 -3.86 -9.86
CA ILE A 97 -5.94 -3.69 -11.14
C ILE A 97 -5.86 -5.03 -11.87
N MET A 98 -7.02 -5.55 -12.27
CA MET A 98 -7.14 -6.76 -13.07
C MET A 98 -7.76 -6.41 -14.41
N VAL A 99 -7.08 -6.77 -15.49
CA VAL A 99 -7.62 -6.74 -16.85
C VAL A 99 -8.09 -8.16 -17.16
N LEU A 100 -9.39 -8.34 -17.39
CA LEU A 100 -9.96 -9.64 -17.77
C LEU A 100 -9.76 -9.93 -19.26
N ASN A 101 -9.87 -11.19 -19.65
CA ASN A 101 -9.74 -11.62 -21.05
C ASN A 101 -10.79 -11.01 -21.98
N ASN A 102 -11.94 -10.62 -21.43
CA ASN A 102 -13.00 -9.90 -22.15
C ASN A 102 -12.77 -8.38 -22.22
N GLY A 103 -11.63 -7.88 -21.73
CA GLY A 103 -11.27 -6.46 -21.75
C GLY A 103 -11.83 -5.64 -20.59
N ILE A 104 -12.65 -6.22 -19.70
CA ILE A 104 -13.14 -5.52 -18.50
C ILE A 104 -11.96 -5.24 -17.56
N ILE A 105 -11.88 -4.00 -17.09
CA ILE A 105 -10.89 -3.58 -16.10
C ILE A 105 -11.57 -3.47 -14.74
N LYS A 106 -11.04 -4.19 -13.75
CA LYS A 106 -11.49 -4.14 -12.37
C LYS A 106 -10.39 -3.55 -11.51
N LYS A 107 -10.72 -2.53 -10.71
CA LYS A 107 -9.80 -1.89 -9.78
C LYS A 107 -10.38 -1.97 -8.37
N TYR A 108 -9.60 -2.51 -7.44
CA TYR A 108 -9.99 -2.62 -6.04
C TYR A 108 -8.93 -1.97 -5.15
N GLN A 109 -9.37 -1.15 -4.21
CA GLN A 109 -8.54 -0.55 -3.19
C GLN A 109 -8.53 -1.47 -1.97
N PHE A 110 -7.38 -1.65 -1.33
CA PHE A 110 -7.26 -2.53 -0.17
C PHE A 110 -6.37 -1.96 0.92
N GLU A 111 -6.61 -2.39 2.16
CA GLU A 111 -5.74 -2.09 3.29
C GLU A 111 -4.59 -3.10 3.37
N TYR A 112 -3.35 -2.62 3.42
CA TYR A 112 -2.19 -3.50 3.60
C TYR A 112 -1.78 -3.57 5.07
N ILE A 113 -1.89 -4.77 5.65
CA ILE A 113 -1.56 -5.06 7.06
C ILE A 113 -0.38 -6.05 7.12
N PRO A 114 0.85 -5.59 7.43
CA PRO A 114 2.06 -6.40 7.38
C PRO A 114 2.04 -7.66 8.26
N GLU A 115 1.50 -7.55 9.48
CA GLU A 115 1.53 -8.64 10.49
C GLU A 115 0.56 -9.78 10.16
N ILE A 116 -0.44 -9.52 9.30
CA ILE A 116 -1.43 -10.52 8.84
C ILE A 116 -1.07 -10.99 7.42
N SER A 117 -0.36 -10.17 6.65
CA SER A 117 0.23 -10.59 5.38
C SER A 117 1.52 -11.36 5.64
N PHE A 118 1.39 -12.67 5.77
CA PHE A 118 2.29 -13.58 5.07
C PHE A 118 2.35 -13.07 3.62
N LEU A 119 3.28 -12.14 3.35
CA LEU A 119 3.47 -11.35 2.13
C LEU A 119 3.11 -12.21 0.93
N LEU A 120 2.27 -11.72 0.02
CA LEU A 120 2.11 -12.20 -1.37
C LEU A 120 3.06 -13.35 -1.66
N ASN A 121 2.61 -14.58 -1.34
CA ASN A 121 3.51 -15.72 -1.18
C ASN A 121 4.44 -15.73 -2.39
N GLN A 122 5.76 -15.70 -2.18
CA GLN A 122 6.72 -15.62 -3.29
C GLN A 122 6.35 -16.61 -4.40
N LYS A 123 5.92 -17.83 -4.03
CA LYS A 123 5.43 -18.85 -4.96
C LYS A 123 4.21 -18.43 -5.79
N LEU A 124 3.28 -17.68 -5.20
CA LEU A 124 2.10 -17.16 -5.87
C LEU A 124 2.46 -16.06 -6.88
N ILE A 125 3.33 -15.12 -6.50
CA ILE A 125 3.81 -14.09 -7.43
C ILE A 125 4.63 -14.71 -8.56
N GLU A 126 5.53 -15.64 -8.23
CA GLU A 126 6.26 -16.42 -9.23
C GLU A 126 5.30 -17.19 -10.16
N HIS A 127 4.22 -17.74 -9.62
CA HIS A 127 3.20 -18.44 -10.43
C HIS A 127 2.52 -17.48 -11.41
N TYR A 128 2.03 -16.33 -10.94
CA TYR A 128 1.41 -15.32 -11.80
C TYR A 128 2.35 -14.79 -12.87
N TYR A 129 3.63 -14.61 -12.54
CA TYR A 129 4.65 -14.26 -13.52
C TYR A 129 4.86 -15.37 -14.55
N LYS A 130 4.99 -16.63 -14.11
CA LYS A 130 5.19 -17.81 -14.99
C LYS A 130 4.05 -18.00 -15.98
N ILE A 131 2.81 -17.86 -15.54
CA ILE A 131 1.63 -17.95 -16.42
C ILE A 131 1.39 -16.67 -17.24
N GLY A 132 2.18 -15.62 -16.99
CA GLY A 132 2.24 -14.43 -17.82
C GLY A 132 1.15 -13.40 -17.56
N ILE A 133 0.44 -13.48 -16.43
CA ILE A 133 -0.60 -12.52 -16.05
C ILE A 133 -0.09 -11.38 -15.18
N MET A 134 1.19 -11.37 -14.80
CA MET A 134 1.79 -10.28 -14.03
C MET A 134 3.12 -9.89 -14.66
N ASP A 135 3.39 -8.58 -14.73
CA ASP A 135 4.63 -8.06 -15.31
C ASP A 135 5.83 -8.25 -14.37
N TYR A 136 7.00 -8.42 -14.98
CA TYR A 136 8.27 -8.59 -14.26
C TYR A 136 8.55 -7.49 -13.24
N LEU A 137 8.39 -6.22 -13.64
CA LEU A 137 8.68 -5.09 -12.75
C LEU A 137 7.69 -5.03 -11.59
N ASN A 138 6.42 -5.35 -11.86
CA ASN A 138 5.39 -5.45 -10.81
C ASN A 138 5.77 -6.50 -9.77
N CYS A 139 6.24 -7.68 -10.21
CA CYS A 139 6.71 -8.72 -9.30
C CYS A 139 7.92 -8.29 -8.47
N VAL A 140 8.90 -7.63 -9.10
CA VAL A 140 10.11 -7.12 -8.44
C VAL A 140 9.75 -6.13 -7.33
N ASP A 141 8.87 -5.17 -7.65
CA ASP A 141 8.42 -4.15 -6.71
C ASP A 141 7.67 -4.77 -5.52
N ILE A 142 6.75 -5.70 -5.79
CA ILE A 142 5.96 -6.39 -4.76
C ILE A 142 6.82 -7.23 -3.83
N LEU A 143 7.79 -7.96 -4.39
CA LEU A 143 8.64 -8.87 -3.63
C LEU A 143 9.78 -8.15 -2.91
N GLY A 144 9.97 -6.84 -3.17
CA GLY A 144 11.07 -6.07 -2.58
C GLY A 144 12.44 -6.65 -2.96
N LEU A 145 12.59 -7.09 -4.21
CA LEU A 145 13.88 -7.62 -4.66
C LEU A 145 14.85 -6.45 -4.83
N ASP A 146 15.84 -6.33 -3.95
CA ASP A 146 16.80 -5.23 -4.02
C ASP A 146 18.12 -5.60 -4.73
N LYS A 147 18.41 -6.90 -4.86
CA LYS A 147 19.68 -7.39 -5.42
C LYS A 147 19.54 -7.79 -6.87
N ARG A 148 20.50 -7.36 -7.70
CA ARG A 148 20.59 -7.74 -9.12
C ARG A 148 20.54 -9.26 -9.34
N GLU A 149 21.14 -10.05 -8.45
CA GLU A 149 21.11 -11.52 -8.56
C GLU A 149 19.69 -12.07 -8.44
N ASP A 150 18.86 -11.49 -7.58
CA ASP A 150 17.49 -11.94 -7.35
C ASP A 150 16.57 -11.52 -8.50
N TRP A 151 16.84 -10.34 -9.09
CA TRP A 151 16.22 -9.89 -10.34
C TRP A 151 16.49 -10.87 -11.49
N GLU A 152 17.74 -11.28 -11.68
CA GLU A 152 18.14 -12.21 -12.73
C GLU A 152 17.57 -13.61 -12.51
N LYS A 153 17.54 -14.10 -11.26
CA LYS A 153 16.90 -15.38 -10.92
C LYS A 153 15.40 -15.33 -11.24
N PHE A 154 14.72 -14.25 -10.87
CA PHE A 154 13.29 -14.12 -11.10
C PHE A 154 12.96 -14.04 -12.60
N LYS A 155 13.75 -13.27 -13.37
CA LYS A 155 13.57 -13.13 -14.82
C LYS A 155 13.60 -14.49 -15.54
N LYS A 156 14.51 -15.38 -15.13
CA LYS A 156 14.67 -16.74 -15.67
C LYS A 156 13.48 -17.67 -15.42
N LEU A 157 12.53 -17.31 -14.55
CA LEU A 157 11.38 -18.19 -14.28
C LEU A 157 10.42 -18.33 -15.47
N ARG A 158 10.46 -17.40 -16.42
CA ARG A 158 9.62 -17.38 -17.63
C ARG A 158 10.44 -17.53 -18.93
N THR A 159 11.75 -17.69 -18.81
CA THR A 159 12.67 -17.88 -19.96
C THR A 159 12.92 -19.36 -20.17
#